data_AF-A0A858U7Q1-F1
#
_entry.id   AF-A0A858U7Q1-F1
#
_cell.length_a   1.000
_cell.length_b   1.000
_cell.length_c   1.000
_cell.angle_alpha   90.00
_cell.angle_beta   90.00
_cell.angle_gamma   90.00
#
_symmetry.space_group_name_H-M   'P 1'
#
loop_
_entity.id
_entity.type
_entity.pdbx_description
1 polymer ?
#
loop_
_entity_poly.entity_id
_entity_poly.type
_entity_poly.pdbx_seq_one_letter_code
_entity_poly.pdbx_strand_id
1 'polypeptide(L)'
;MAQKKSSTNKFYLSEKFDKQRNITFNLKMAKVDKRENFKTFNEALEAFMNKASKLEGDSKIWFHRDGAFRGSAPYERAKLIIEKVKEAKVNDAEAITFINEQKLVDTKETKKTKKPTTLKQEKVKENKLESTKEIIVEQVSDTVTTKPKWNKWFIAWVSLIMIVAVVIITLCLLHYFEII
;
A
#
# COMPACT_ATOMS: atom_id res chain seq x y z
N MET A 1 42.27 -8.83 7.52
CA MET A 1 41.73 -7.93 6.48
C MET A 1 40.43 -7.34 6.99
N ALA A 2 40.30 -6.02 7.07
CA ALA A 2 39.07 -5.38 7.54
C ALA A 2 37.96 -5.58 6.48
N GLN A 3 36.89 -6.28 6.84
CA GLN A 3 35.72 -6.41 5.97
C GLN A 3 35.12 -5.02 5.72
N LYS A 4 35.17 -4.57 4.46
CA LYS A 4 34.56 -3.32 4.01
C LYS A 4 33.06 -3.43 4.21
N LYS A 5 32.53 -2.72 5.21
CA LYS A 5 31.09 -2.69 5.53
C LYS A 5 30.31 -2.22 4.29
N SER A 6 29.54 -3.13 3.67
CA SER A 6 28.66 -2.77 2.56
C SER A 6 27.60 -1.81 3.07
N SER A 7 27.64 -0.56 2.61
CA SER A 7 26.65 0.43 2.99
C SER A 7 25.43 0.30 2.07
N THR A 8 24.26 0.00 2.62
CA THR A 8 23.00 0.01 1.87
C THR A 8 22.76 1.39 1.27
N ASN A 9 22.49 1.44 -0.03
CA ASN A 9 22.07 2.64 -0.75
C ASN A 9 20.66 3.01 -0.29
N LYS A 10 20.52 4.20 0.30
CA LYS A 10 19.24 4.63 0.88
C LYS A 10 18.53 5.62 -0.01
N PHE A 11 17.26 5.38 -0.25
CA PHE A 11 16.37 6.26 -1.01
C PHE A 11 15.19 6.68 -0.16
N TYR A 12 14.77 7.93 -0.27
CA TYR A 12 13.60 8.48 0.42
C TYR A 12 12.57 8.86 -0.62
N LEU A 13 11.37 8.34 -0.47
CA LEU A 13 10.21 8.71 -1.26
C LEU A 13 9.20 9.41 -0.36
N SER A 14 8.97 10.68 -0.60
CA SER A 14 8.05 11.50 0.19
C SER A 14 6.94 12.06 -0.68
N GLU A 15 5.69 11.91 -0.24
CA GLU A 15 4.57 12.61 -0.85
C GLU A 15 4.55 14.09 -0.44
N LYS A 16 4.04 14.93 -1.34
CA LYS A 16 3.82 16.36 -1.09
C LYS A 16 2.52 16.77 -1.78
N PHE A 17 1.66 17.43 -1.01
CA PHE A 17 0.45 18.07 -1.53
C PHE A 17 0.75 19.53 -1.88
N ASP A 18 0.25 19.98 -3.04
CA ASP A 18 0.21 21.40 -3.37
C ASP A 18 -1.02 22.09 -2.74
N LYS A 19 -1.19 23.39 -3.03
CA LYS A 19 -2.31 24.18 -2.50
C LYS A 19 -3.67 23.71 -3.05
N GLN A 20 -3.67 23.05 -4.20
CA GLN A 20 -4.81 22.52 -4.92
C GLN A 20 -5.08 21.05 -4.58
N ARG A 21 -4.37 20.48 -3.58
CA ARG A 21 -4.45 19.08 -3.16
C ARG A 21 -3.99 18.08 -4.22
N ASN A 22 -3.24 18.50 -5.25
CA ASN A 22 -2.57 17.56 -6.14
C ASN A 22 -1.39 16.93 -5.40
N ILE A 23 -1.28 15.61 -5.51
CA ILE A 23 -0.16 14.87 -4.95
C ILE A 23 1.01 14.85 -5.93
N THR A 24 2.21 14.99 -5.38
CA THR A 24 3.48 14.78 -6.08
C THR A 24 4.40 13.95 -5.20
N PHE A 25 5.28 13.19 -5.82
CA PHE A 25 6.21 12.31 -5.12
C PHE A 25 7.65 12.75 -5.36
N ASN A 26 8.38 12.99 -4.28
CA ASN A 26 9.79 13.39 -4.35
C ASN A 26 10.68 12.21 -3.97
N LEU A 27 11.55 11.80 -4.89
CA LEU A 27 12.57 10.78 -4.66
C LEU A 27 13.93 11.46 -4.41
N LYS A 28 14.55 11.16 -3.26
CA LYS A 28 15.90 11.63 -2.89
C LYS A 28 16.79 10.45 -2.54
N MET A 29 18.01 10.41 -3.07
CA MET A 29 19.04 9.45 -2.63
C MET A 29 19.80 10.02 -1.43
N ALA A 30 20.16 9.19 -0.46
CA ALA A 30 20.99 9.61 0.67
C ALA A 30 22.37 10.08 0.18
N LYS A 31 22.90 11.12 0.83
CA LYS A 31 24.17 11.77 0.48
C LYS A 31 24.20 12.47 -0.89
N VAL A 32 23.06 12.56 -1.57
CA VAL A 32 22.90 13.30 -2.83
C VAL A 32 21.81 14.35 -2.62
N ASP A 33 22.10 15.61 -2.88
CA ASP A 33 21.12 16.69 -2.66
C ASP A 33 20.10 16.87 -3.78
N LYS A 34 20.30 16.17 -4.89
CA LYS A 34 19.34 16.10 -6.00
C LYS A 34 18.06 15.39 -5.57
N ARG A 35 16.92 16.04 -5.82
CA ARG A 35 15.57 15.48 -5.68
C ARG A 35 14.93 15.43 -7.05
N GLU A 36 14.19 14.37 -7.31
CA GLU A 36 13.38 14.23 -8.51
C GLU A 36 11.92 14.11 -8.13
N ASN A 37 11.06 14.76 -8.91
CA ASN A 37 9.64 14.87 -8.61
C ASN A 37 8.86 14.10 -9.68
N PHE A 38 7.87 13.34 -9.24
CA PHE A 38 7.04 12.47 -10.06
C PHE A 38 5.57 12.78 -9.81
N LYS A 39 4.72 12.54 -10.81
CA LYS A 39 3.28 12.80 -10.71
C LYS A 39 2.57 11.64 -10.03
N THR A 40 3.01 10.42 -10.31
CA THR A 40 2.39 9.20 -9.76
C THR A 40 3.34 8.43 -8.86
N PHE A 41 2.78 7.61 -7.98
CA PHE A 41 3.53 6.76 -7.06
C PHE A 41 4.34 5.70 -7.82
N ASN A 42 3.73 5.12 -8.86
CA ASN A 42 4.34 4.08 -9.69
C ASN A 42 5.55 4.62 -10.45
N GLU A 43 5.45 5.82 -11.07
CA GLU A 43 6.59 6.46 -11.74
C GLU A 43 7.78 6.64 -10.80
N ALA A 44 7.52 7.07 -9.56
CA ALA A 44 8.57 7.31 -8.59
C ALA A 44 9.27 6.01 -8.13
N LEU A 45 8.51 4.93 -7.99
CA LEU A 45 9.02 3.59 -7.68
C LEU A 45 9.82 2.99 -8.84
N GLU A 46 9.34 3.14 -10.07
CA GLU A 46 10.05 2.71 -11.27
C GLU A 46 11.38 3.48 -11.43
N ALA A 47 11.38 4.78 -11.13
CA ALA A 47 12.60 5.59 -11.10
C ALA A 47 13.57 5.16 -10.00
N PHE A 48 13.07 4.78 -8.82
CA PHE A 48 13.89 4.15 -7.77
C PHE A 48 14.52 2.86 -8.28
N MET A 49 13.76 1.97 -8.90
CA MET A 49 14.28 0.71 -9.42
C MET A 49 15.37 0.92 -10.48
N ASN A 50 15.15 1.84 -11.42
CA ASN A 50 16.12 2.17 -12.47
C ASN A 50 17.43 2.77 -11.89
N LYS A 51 17.36 3.52 -10.80
CA LYS A 51 18.56 4.03 -10.12
C LYS A 51 19.25 2.95 -9.32
N ALA A 52 18.49 2.18 -8.56
CA ALA A 52 19.00 1.10 -7.73
C ALA A 52 19.72 0.03 -8.54
N SER A 53 19.24 -0.29 -9.76
CA SER A 53 19.87 -1.27 -10.64
C SER A 53 21.25 -0.85 -11.18
N LYS A 54 21.56 0.46 -11.14
CA LYS A 54 22.86 1.01 -11.58
C LYS A 54 23.87 1.13 -10.46
N LEU A 55 23.44 0.89 -9.21
CA LEU A 55 24.29 1.01 -8.03
C LEU A 55 24.75 -0.37 -7.59
N GLU A 56 26.00 -0.43 -7.11
CA GLU A 56 26.50 -1.65 -6.47
C GLU A 56 25.97 -1.75 -5.03
N GLY A 57 25.57 -2.97 -4.65
CA GLY A 57 25.12 -3.32 -3.31
C GLY A 57 23.62 -3.11 -3.05
N ASP A 58 23.20 -3.45 -1.84
CA ASP A 58 21.78 -3.44 -1.47
C ASP A 58 21.20 -2.03 -1.53
N SER A 59 20.02 -1.91 -2.13
CA SER A 59 19.26 -0.67 -2.19
C SER A 59 17.94 -0.81 -1.45
N LYS A 60 17.59 0.20 -0.64
CA LYS A 60 16.34 0.23 0.13
C LYS A 60 15.66 1.59 -0.04
N ILE A 61 14.34 1.59 -0.11
CA ILE A 61 13.50 2.78 -0.19
C ILE A 61 12.75 2.99 1.13
N TRP A 62 12.68 4.23 1.59
CA TRP A 62 11.98 4.69 2.78
C TRP A 62 10.80 5.55 2.36
N PHE A 63 9.59 5.13 2.71
CA PHE A 63 8.36 5.82 2.38
C PHE A 63 7.99 6.81 3.49
N HIS A 64 7.71 8.04 3.10
CA HIS A 64 7.28 9.12 3.97
C HIS A 64 5.93 9.68 3.50
N ARG A 65 5.02 9.83 4.46
CA ARG A 65 3.68 10.41 4.31
C ARG A 65 3.51 11.54 5.30
N ASP A 66 3.13 12.72 4.84
CA ASP A 66 3.03 13.94 5.66
C ASP A 66 4.32 14.21 6.46
N GLY A 67 5.48 13.98 5.85
CA GLY A 67 6.80 14.12 6.50
C GLY A 67 7.17 12.98 7.47
N ALA A 68 6.23 12.13 7.88
CA ALA A 68 6.47 11.03 8.80
C ALA A 68 6.84 9.73 8.06
N PHE A 69 7.78 8.98 8.62
CA PHE A 69 8.15 7.65 8.13
C PHE A 69 6.96 6.68 8.26
N ARG A 70 6.66 5.94 7.18
CA ARG A 70 5.58 4.93 7.15
C ARG A 70 6.06 3.52 6.90
N GLY A 71 7.22 3.31 6.30
CA GLY A 71 7.73 1.97 6.03
C GLY A 71 8.93 1.99 5.10
N SER A 72 9.60 0.85 4.95
CA SER A 72 10.73 0.71 4.04
C SER A 72 10.67 -0.60 3.28
N ALA A 73 11.14 -0.63 2.03
CA ALA A 73 11.17 -1.86 1.23
C ALA A 73 12.53 -2.02 0.55
N PRO A 74 13.10 -3.24 0.50
CA PRO A 74 14.27 -3.52 -0.33
C PRO A 74 13.90 -3.44 -1.81
N TYR A 75 14.91 -3.30 -2.66
CA TYR A 75 14.77 -3.25 -4.13
C TYR A 75 13.87 -4.37 -4.69
N GLU A 76 14.06 -5.61 -4.24
CA GLU A 76 13.29 -6.77 -4.70
C GLU A 76 11.78 -6.64 -4.47
N ARG A 77 11.37 -6.03 -3.35
CA ARG A 77 9.95 -5.82 -3.04
C ARG A 77 9.33 -4.66 -3.81
N ALA A 78 10.12 -3.76 -4.38
CA ALA A 78 9.57 -2.61 -5.12
C ALA A 78 8.75 -3.07 -6.34
N LYS A 79 9.17 -4.12 -7.04
CA LYS A 79 8.42 -4.69 -8.16
C LYS A 79 7.05 -5.21 -7.74
N LEU A 80 7.00 -5.99 -6.65
CA LEU A 80 5.75 -6.51 -6.09
C LEU A 80 4.81 -5.39 -5.66
N ILE A 81 5.35 -4.31 -5.07
CA ILE A 81 4.56 -3.14 -4.68
C ILE A 81 3.89 -2.51 -5.91
N ILE A 82 4.63 -2.30 -7.00
CA ILE A 82 4.07 -1.72 -8.23
C ILE A 82 2.95 -2.61 -8.78
N GLU A 83 3.17 -3.92 -8.85
CA GLU A 83 2.16 -4.87 -9.33
C GLU A 83 0.89 -4.82 -8.49
N LYS A 84 1.01 -4.85 -7.16
CA LYS A 84 -0.14 -4.81 -6.24
C LYS A 84 -0.91 -3.50 -6.26
N VAL A 85 -0.20 -2.37 -6.39
CA VAL A 85 -0.84 -1.04 -6.51
C VAL A 85 -1.59 -0.91 -7.83
N LYS A 86 -1.00 -1.40 -8.94
CA LYS A 86 -1.65 -1.41 -10.26
C LYS A 86 -2.87 -2.33 -10.29
N GLU A 87 -2.76 -3.53 -9.72
CA GLU A 87 -3.85 -4.53 -9.62
C GLU A 87 -5.04 -3.97 -8.83
N ALA A 88 -4.79 -3.35 -7.69
CA ALA A 88 -5.82 -2.80 -6.82
C ALA A 88 -6.36 -1.43 -7.28
N LYS A 89 -5.81 -0.83 -8.36
CA LYS A 89 -6.18 0.49 -8.90
C LYS A 89 -6.26 1.57 -7.81
N VAL A 90 -5.27 1.57 -6.92
CA VAL A 90 -5.24 2.47 -5.76
C VAL A 90 -4.93 3.89 -6.22
N ASN A 91 -5.62 4.87 -5.64
CA ASN A 91 -5.32 6.29 -5.87
C ASN A 91 -3.92 6.62 -5.31
N ASP A 92 -3.15 7.43 -6.04
CA ASP A 92 -1.80 7.84 -5.64
C ASP A 92 -1.76 8.41 -4.20
N ALA A 93 -2.78 9.18 -3.80
CA ALA A 93 -2.90 9.73 -2.44
C ALA A 93 -3.00 8.68 -1.32
N GLU A 94 -3.43 7.47 -1.66
CA GLU A 94 -3.62 6.37 -0.70
C GLU A 94 -2.57 5.28 -0.85
N ALA A 95 -1.70 5.35 -1.86
CA ALA A 95 -0.75 4.29 -2.20
C ALA A 95 0.17 3.91 -1.03
N ILE A 96 0.75 4.90 -0.32
CA ILE A 96 1.63 4.63 0.84
C ILE A 96 0.85 3.99 2.01
N THR A 97 -0.44 4.31 2.13
CA THR A 97 -1.31 3.70 3.16
C THR A 97 -1.60 2.25 2.81
N PHE A 98 -2.00 2.01 1.56
CA PHE A 98 -2.31 0.69 1.04
C PHE A 98 -1.13 -0.29 1.19
N ILE A 99 0.08 0.11 0.79
CA ILE A 99 1.26 -0.78 0.89
C ILE A 99 1.61 -1.12 2.34
N ASN A 100 1.26 -0.26 3.30
CA ASN A 100 1.45 -0.51 4.73
C ASN A 100 0.40 -1.47 5.27
N GLU A 101 -0.87 -1.27 4.91
CA GLU A 101 -1.98 -2.17 5.28
C GLU A 101 -1.78 -3.59 4.74
N GLN A 102 -1.27 -3.71 3.51
CA GLN A 102 -0.93 -4.97 2.88
C GLN A 102 0.40 -5.57 3.37
N LYS A 103 1.08 -4.93 4.33
CA LYS A 103 2.38 -5.36 4.89
C LYS A 103 3.46 -5.59 3.83
N LEU A 104 3.42 -4.83 2.74
CA LEU A 104 4.44 -4.89 1.67
C LEU A 104 5.73 -4.15 2.05
N VAL A 105 5.69 -3.37 3.15
CA VAL A 105 6.79 -2.57 3.65
C VAL A 105 7.14 -2.95 5.09
N ASP A 106 8.44 -2.91 5.41
CA ASP A 106 8.94 -3.07 6.77
C ASP A 106 8.68 -1.77 7.55
N THR A 107 7.77 -1.82 8.50
CA THR A 107 7.59 -0.79 9.52
C THR A 107 8.50 -1.07 10.70
N LYS A 108 9.13 -0.03 11.27
CA LYS A 108 9.66 -0.16 12.62
C LYS A 108 8.45 -0.28 13.53
N GLU A 109 8.19 -1.48 14.05
CA GLU A 109 7.15 -1.67 15.05
C GLU A 109 7.34 -0.61 16.13
N THR A 110 6.41 0.32 16.22
CA THR A 110 6.27 1.12 17.43
C THR A 110 6.02 0.07 18.51
N LYS A 111 6.89 -0.04 19.51
CA LYS A 111 6.64 -0.84 20.72
C LYS A 111 5.33 -0.34 21.36
N LYS A 112 4.20 -0.78 20.83
CA LYS A 112 2.90 -0.67 21.44
C LYS A 112 2.76 -1.94 22.24
N THR A 113 2.99 -1.81 23.54
CA THR A 113 2.71 -2.81 24.56
C THR A 113 1.32 -3.40 24.31
N LYS A 114 1.27 -4.57 23.69
CA LYS A 114 0.11 -5.46 23.72
C LYS A 114 0.63 -6.84 24.10
N LYS A 115 0.09 -7.35 25.19
CA LYS A 115 0.39 -8.64 25.82
C LYS A 115 0.41 -9.77 24.78
N PRO A 116 1.27 -10.78 24.94
CA PRO A 116 1.45 -11.84 23.96
C PRO A 116 0.27 -12.83 24.00
N THR A 117 -0.35 -13.09 22.86
CA THR A 117 -1.09 -14.33 22.62
C THR A 117 -0.34 -15.12 21.55
N THR A 118 0.43 -16.07 22.06
CA THR A 118 1.05 -17.26 21.48
C THR A 118 0.83 -17.52 19.98
N LEU A 119 1.93 -17.39 19.23
CA LEU A 119 2.17 -18.12 17.98
C LEU A 119 2.54 -19.56 18.34
N LYS A 120 1.77 -20.55 17.89
CA LYS A 120 2.32 -21.90 17.69
C LYS A 120 3.03 -21.92 16.35
N GLN A 121 4.37 -21.94 16.43
CA GLN A 121 5.24 -22.43 15.37
C GLN A 121 4.98 -23.93 15.20
N GLU A 122 4.85 -24.40 13.97
CA GLU A 122 5.28 -25.75 13.65
C GLU A 122 6.31 -25.70 12.53
N LYS A 123 7.47 -26.23 12.90
CA LYS A 123 8.71 -26.34 12.15
C LYS A 123 8.66 -27.74 11.54
N VAL A 124 8.69 -27.89 10.22
CA VAL A 124 9.07 -29.17 9.63
C VAL A 124 10.16 -28.95 8.59
N LYS A 125 11.24 -29.70 8.80
CA LYS A 125 12.49 -29.70 8.07
C LYS A 125 12.32 -30.35 6.70
N GLU A 126 12.97 -29.74 5.72
CA GLU A 126 13.72 -30.31 4.60
C GLU A 126 13.73 -31.85 4.43
N ASN A 127 13.25 -32.32 3.26
CA ASN A 127 13.88 -33.44 2.57
C ASN A 127 13.77 -33.26 1.04
N LYS A 128 14.83 -33.69 0.37
CA LYS A 128 15.25 -33.51 -1.03
C LYS A 128 14.72 -34.66 -1.90
N LEU A 129 14.18 -34.38 -3.10
CA LEU A 129 14.60 -34.93 -4.41
C LEU A 129 13.60 -34.58 -5.52
N GLU A 130 14.13 -33.98 -6.58
CA GLU A 130 13.93 -34.27 -8.01
C GLU A 130 12.59 -34.78 -8.58
N SER A 131 12.11 -33.96 -9.53
CA SER A 131 11.86 -34.33 -10.93
C SER A 131 10.43 -34.64 -11.40
N THR A 132 10.12 -33.98 -12.52
CA THR A 132 9.33 -34.44 -13.68
C THR A 132 7.81 -34.18 -13.72
N LYS A 133 7.48 -33.22 -14.59
CA LYS A 133 6.42 -33.19 -15.63
C LYS A 133 4.93 -33.14 -15.25
N GLU A 134 4.30 -32.16 -15.89
CA GLU A 134 2.98 -32.15 -16.54
C GLU A 134 1.75 -32.64 -15.77
N ILE A 135 0.83 -31.70 -15.49
CA ILE A 135 -0.65 -31.85 -15.49
C ILE A 135 -1.19 -30.42 -15.67
N ILE A 136 -1.68 -30.02 -16.85
CA ILE A 136 -3.07 -30.11 -17.35
C ILE A 136 -4.12 -29.57 -16.36
N VAL A 137 -4.55 -28.34 -16.64
CA VAL A 137 -5.91 -27.79 -16.58
C VAL A 137 -6.90 -28.46 -15.62
N GLU A 138 -7.26 -27.75 -14.55
CA GLU A 138 -8.62 -27.80 -14.01
C GLU A 138 -9.05 -26.42 -13.51
N GLN A 139 -10.14 -25.92 -14.08
CA GLN A 139 -10.84 -24.71 -13.67
C GLN A 139 -11.57 -24.99 -12.36
N VAL A 140 -11.20 -24.29 -11.28
CA VAL A 140 -12.02 -24.24 -10.05
C VAL A 140 -12.29 -22.78 -9.72
N SER A 141 -13.50 -22.36 -10.10
CA SER A 141 -14.10 -21.08 -9.77
C SER A 141 -14.60 -21.12 -8.32
N ASP A 142 -13.72 -20.81 -7.37
CA ASP A 142 -14.16 -20.54 -6.00
C ASP A 142 -14.46 -19.05 -5.84
N THR A 143 -15.74 -18.72 -5.92
CA THR A 143 -16.27 -17.41 -5.52
C THR A 143 -16.16 -17.28 -4.00
N VAL A 144 -15.02 -16.77 -3.54
CA VAL A 144 -14.82 -16.37 -2.15
C VAL A 144 -15.72 -15.17 -1.84
N THR A 145 -16.92 -15.45 -1.33
CA THR A 145 -17.82 -14.45 -0.74
C THR A 145 -17.27 -14.02 0.62
N THR A 146 -16.22 -13.19 0.60
CA THR A 146 -15.80 -12.50 1.82
C THR A 146 -16.87 -11.46 2.18
N LYS A 147 -17.56 -11.70 3.29
CA LYS A 147 -18.50 -10.72 3.85
C LYS A 147 -17.73 -9.40 4.08
N PRO A 148 -18.13 -8.29 3.44
CA PRO A 148 -17.47 -7.02 3.64
C PRO A 148 -17.52 -6.63 5.11
N LYS A 149 -16.35 -6.32 5.69
CA LYS A 149 -16.23 -5.89 7.09
C LYS A 149 -16.41 -4.38 7.14
N TRP A 150 -17.66 -3.93 7.17
CA TRP A 150 -18.00 -2.51 7.16
C TRP A 150 -17.57 -1.84 8.48
N ASN A 151 -16.87 -0.71 8.36
CA ASN A 151 -16.58 0.15 9.50
C ASN A 151 -17.92 0.66 10.08
N LYS A 152 -18.08 0.65 11.42
CA LYS A 152 -19.28 1.14 12.10
C LYS A 152 -19.65 2.57 11.69
N TRP A 153 -18.65 3.40 11.39
CA TRP A 153 -18.84 4.75 10.86
C TRP A 153 -19.44 4.76 9.45
N PHE A 154 -19.08 3.81 8.60
CA PHE A 154 -19.63 3.69 7.25
C PHE A 154 -21.11 3.30 7.29
N ILE A 155 -21.48 2.35 8.17
CA ILE A 155 -22.87 1.92 8.36
C ILE A 155 -23.72 3.09 8.88
N ALA A 156 -23.21 3.85 9.84
CA ALA A 156 -23.89 5.04 10.37
C ALA A 156 -24.08 6.12 9.28
N TRP A 157 -23.07 6.33 8.43
CA TRP A 157 -23.13 7.31 7.36
C TRP A 157 -24.15 6.94 6.27
N VAL A 158 -24.18 5.68 5.83
CA VAL A 158 -25.19 5.19 4.86
C VAL A 158 -26.60 5.27 5.44
N SER A 159 -26.78 4.95 6.73
CA SER A 159 -28.07 5.06 7.40
C SER A 159 -28.56 6.52 7.47
N LEU A 160 -27.65 7.47 7.73
CA LEU A 160 -28.00 8.89 7.77
C LEU A 160 -28.44 9.41 6.40
N ILE A 161 -27.76 8.99 5.33
CA ILE A 161 -28.12 9.36 3.95
C ILE A 161 -29.51 8.86 3.59
N MET A 162 -29.85 7.61 3.95
CA MET A 162 -31.18 7.05 3.68
C MET A 162 -32.29 7.80 4.41
N ILE A 163 -32.05 8.22 5.66
CA ILE A 163 -33.03 9.01 6.42
C ILE A 163 -33.27 10.37 5.76
N VAL A 164 -32.20 11.07 5.35
CA VAL A 164 -32.30 12.37 4.67
C VAL A 164 -33.06 12.24 3.35
N ALA A 165 -32.79 11.19 2.56
CA ALA A 165 -33.49 10.94 1.31
C ALA A 165 -35.00 10.75 1.51
N VAL A 166 -35.42 9.98 2.53
CA VAL A 166 -36.84 9.77 2.86
C VAL A 166 -37.53 11.08 3.26
N VAL A 167 -36.86 11.92 4.06
CA VAL A 167 -37.41 13.23 4.44
C VAL A 167 -37.60 14.13 3.23
N ILE A 168 -36.61 14.19 2.33
CA ILE A 168 -36.71 14.99 1.10
C ILE A 168 -37.86 14.51 0.22
N ILE A 169 -37.98 13.19 0.01
CA ILE A 169 -39.07 12.62 -0.79
C ILE A 169 -40.44 12.96 -0.20
N THR A 170 -40.56 12.92 1.13
CA THR A 170 -41.83 13.22 1.81
C THR A 170 -42.19 14.70 1.68
N LEU A 171 -41.21 15.60 1.79
CA LEU A 171 -41.41 17.04 1.56
C LEU A 171 -41.79 17.34 0.11
N CYS A 172 -41.18 16.66 -0.86
CA CYS A 172 -41.55 16.80 -2.27
C CYS A 172 -42.98 16.32 -2.54
N LEU A 173 -43.42 15.23 -1.90
CA LEU A 173 -44.79 14.73 -2.05
C LEU A 173 -45.83 15.66 -1.41
N LEU A 174 -45.52 16.26 -0.25
CA LEU A 174 -46.37 17.27 0.38
C LEU A 174 -46.52 18.52 -0.47
N HIS A 175 -45.43 19.04 -1.02
CA HIS A 175 -45.48 20.20 -1.92
C HIS A 175 -46.20 19.89 -3.24
N TYR A 176 -46.07 18.67 -3.77
CA TYR A 176 -46.78 18.27 -4.98
C TYR A 176 -48.31 18.22 -4.77
N PHE A 177 -48.76 17.90 -3.55
CA PHE A 177 -50.19 17.83 -3.21
C PHE A 177 -50.84 19.21 -2.99
N GLU A 178 -50.06 20.26 -2.69
CA GLU A 178 -50.57 21.64 -2.60
C GLU A 178 -50.68 22.34 -3.95
N ILE A 179 -50.04 21.81 -5.00
CA ILE A 179 -49.98 22.41 -6.34
C ILE A 179 -51.08 21.85 -7.27
N ILE A 180 -51.77 20.78 -6.88
CA ILE A 180 -52.89 20.15 -7.61
C ILE A 180 -54.21 20.57 -6.97
#